data_AF-A0A8T5P9H4-F1
#
_entry.id   AF-A0A8T5P9H4-F1
#
_cell.length_a   1.000
_cell.length_b   1.000
_cell.length_c   1.000
_cell.angle_alpha   90.00
_cell.angle_beta   90.00
_cell.angle_gamma   90.00
#
_symmetry.space_group_name_H-M   'P 1'
#
loop_
_entity.id
_entity.type
_entity.pdbx_description
1 polymer ?
#
loop_
_entity_poly.entity_id
_entity_poly.type
_entity_poly.pdbx_seq_one_letter_code
_entity_poly.pdbx_strand_id
1 'polypeptide(L)'
;MTRQSVQEIKAKDIMARNLITVEPHEDVSSAISKMQQHDINEVPVITEDGKILGLVNYETLLKRRSIPMSTKVENVMAFPPRVNEEMPVIEIAETMLSSGYRAVPVTEKEYIVGIVSRTDLVGIIPELNILKEIEVSEIMTESPHFINEKDTLEQARSIMYRLDVRAMPVIDSKGELTGVLGLKDLAKGTGGKGRKRKTNDFTAGKGNVEMGVQVKSVMKTPAITIGKEAKISEAVKLMQKNTISTIIVIEGNTPIGIVTQYDLIELIASFKSEEQVFVQISGLHEAEPEAYDMMYDLIQKSIKRMAKMVTPKVFSIHVTRYDAGNAHNTGNITVRGRLTTEHELYYSTTNEWDLALALSALLSHMEKSIRKDIEKKKTASKKK
;
A
#
# COMPACT_ATOMS: atom_id res chain seq x y z
N MET A 1 -18.14 -6.75 6.75
CA MET A 1 -17.41 -5.57 6.21
C MET A 1 -17.04 -5.87 4.76
N THR A 2 -17.24 -4.91 3.87
CA THR A 2 -17.04 -5.05 2.41
C THR A 2 -15.71 -4.40 2.00
N ARG A 3 -15.22 -4.61 0.76
CA ARG A 3 -14.07 -3.85 0.19
C ARG A 3 -14.19 -2.33 0.43
N GLN A 4 -15.42 -1.81 0.50
CA GLN A 4 -15.73 -0.42 0.82
C GLN A 4 -15.21 0.06 2.19
N SER A 5 -15.15 -0.82 3.20
CA SER A 5 -14.68 -0.42 4.54
C SER A 5 -13.19 -0.05 4.58
N VAL A 6 -12.36 -0.64 3.72
CA VAL A 6 -10.94 -0.28 3.61
C VAL A 6 -10.78 1.06 2.90
N GLN A 7 -11.68 1.38 1.97
CA GLN A 7 -11.69 2.64 1.21
C GLN A 7 -12.11 3.85 2.05
N GLU A 8 -12.81 3.63 3.17
CA GLU A 8 -13.33 4.71 4.02
C GLU A 8 -12.30 5.21 5.04
N ILE A 9 -11.24 4.43 5.31
CA ILE A 9 -10.15 4.84 6.21
C ILE A 9 -9.23 5.82 5.48
N LYS A 10 -8.93 6.94 6.14
CA LYS A 10 -8.14 8.05 5.61
C LYS A 10 -6.84 8.26 6.37
N ALA A 11 -5.94 9.07 5.81
CA ALA A 11 -4.67 9.43 6.44
C ALA A 11 -4.85 9.90 7.88
N LYS A 12 -5.80 10.81 8.14
CA LYS A 12 -6.06 11.39 9.46
C LYS A 12 -6.47 10.39 10.54
N ASP A 13 -7.00 9.23 10.13
CA ASP A 13 -7.48 8.19 11.04
C ASP A 13 -6.33 7.33 11.58
N ILE A 14 -5.19 7.31 10.88
CA ILE A 14 -4.05 6.43 11.19
C ILE A 14 -2.73 7.18 11.40
N MET A 15 -2.64 8.45 11.03
CA MET A 15 -1.38 9.19 11.07
C MET A 15 -0.90 9.46 12.49
N ALA A 16 0.41 9.37 12.69
CA ALA A 16 1.05 9.85 13.90
C ALA A 16 1.08 11.38 13.89
N ARG A 17 0.55 11.99 14.96
CA ARG A 17 0.52 13.45 15.16
C ARG A 17 1.68 13.98 16.00
N ASN A 18 2.29 13.12 16.82
CA ASN A 18 3.41 13.51 17.67
C ASN A 18 4.71 13.30 16.89
N LEU A 19 5.14 14.34 16.18
CA LEU A 19 6.19 14.26 15.18
C LEU A 19 7.57 14.48 15.81
N ILE A 20 8.47 13.54 15.57
CA ILE A 20 9.91 13.73 15.82
C ILE A 20 10.51 14.31 14.54
N THR A 21 10.97 15.55 14.59
CA THR A 21 11.43 16.29 13.42
C THR A 21 12.85 16.81 13.59
N VAL A 22 13.43 17.26 12.48
CA VAL A 22 14.69 17.99 12.44
C VAL A 22 14.56 19.25 11.60
N GLU A 23 15.40 20.24 11.88
CA GLU A 23 15.52 21.45 11.07
C GLU A 23 16.59 21.29 9.98
N PRO A 24 16.50 22.02 8.85
CA PRO A 24 17.42 21.88 7.71
C PRO A 24 18.89 22.12 8.08
N HIS A 25 19.14 23.02 9.04
CA HIS A 25 20.46 23.41 9.51
C HIS A 25 21.02 22.49 10.62
N GLU A 26 20.22 21.53 11.11
CA GLU A 26 20.72 20.52 12.04
C GLU A 26 21.71 19.58 11.35
N ASP A 27 22.59 18.99 12.15
CA ASP A 27 23.57 18.03 11.66
C ASP A 27 22.95 16.64 11.50
N VAL A 28 23.46 15.87 10.54
CA VAL A 28 23.08 14.46 10.34
C VAL A 28 23.20 13.63 11.62
N SER A 29 24.20 13.91 12.47
CA SER A 29 24.33 13.27 13.78
C SER A 29 23.15 13.50 14.71
N SER A 30 22.54 14.70 14.69
CA SER A 30 21.32 15.01 15.45
C SER A 30 20.16 14.16 14.94
N ALA A 31 19.96 14.11 13.61
CA ALA A 31 18.93 13.30 12.98
C ALA A 31 19.06 11.80 13.33
N ILE A 32 20.28 11.25 13.25
CA ILE A 32 20.55 9.85 13.65
C ILE A 32 20.23 9.64 15.13
N SER A 33 20.65 10.56 16.00
CA SER A 33 20.42 10.45 17.44
C SER A 33 18.93 10.46 17.77
N LYS A 34 18.15 11.36 17.15
CA LYS A 34 16.68 11.39 17.27
C LYS A 34 16.05 10.09 16.76
N MET A 35 16.49 9.59 15.59
CA MET A 35 15.99 8.32 15.05
C MET A 35 16.24 7.14 16.02
N GLN A 36 17.42 7.07 16.64
CA GLN A 36 17.76 6.02 17.61
C GLN A 36 16.99 6.13 18.91
N GLN A 37 16.91 7.34 19.48
CA GLN A 37 16.25 7.59 20.77
C GLN A 37 14.76 7.25 20.72
N HIS A 38 14.13 7.48 19.56
CA HIS A 38 12.71 7.25 19.36
C HIS A 38 12.39 5.95 18.62
N ASP A 39 13.39 5.12 18.30
CA ASP A 39 13.27 3.88 17.52
C ASP A 39 12.49 4.04 16.20
N ILE A 40 12.76 5.14 15.48
CA ILE A 40 12.16 5.46 14.19
C ILE A 40 13.19 5.35 13.07
N ASN A 41 12.72 5.10 11.85
CA ASN A 41 13.58 4.89 10.68
C ASN A 41 13.82 6.14 9.84
N GLU A 42 12.98 7.15 10.04
CA GLU A 42 12.97 8.39 9.27
C GLU A 42 12.40 9.55 10.08
N VAL A 43 12.85 10.76 9.76
CA VAL A 43 12.46 12.01 10.44
C VAL A 43 12.13 13.09 9.40
N PRO A 44 10.98 13.77 9.51
CA PRO A 44 10.66 14.96 8.74
C PRO A 44 11.66 16.09 8.96
N VAL A 45 12.05 16.73 7.87
CA VAL A 45 12.84 17.96 7.87
C VAL A 45 11.90 19.13 7.72
N ILE A 46 11.73 19.94 8.77
CA ILE A 46 10.81 21.07 8.78
C ILE A 46 11.51 22.39 9.05
N THR A 47 10.91 23.48 8.60
CA THR A 47 11.28 24.83 9.05
C THR A 47 10.73 25.11 10.45
N GLU A 48 11.23 26.18 11.10
CA GLU A 48 10.74 26.63 12.41
C GLU A 48 9.22 26.90 12.44
N ASP A 49 8.65 27.39 11.33
CA ASP A 49 7.21 27.63 11.18
C ASP A 49 6.39 26.37 10.83
N GLY A 50 7.03 25.19 10.74
CA GLY A 50 6.36 23.90 10.57
C GLY A 50 6.15 23.45 9.12
N LYS A 51 6.76 24.12 8.13
CA LYS A 51 6.69 23.70 6.73
C LYS A 51 7.57 22.49 6.48
N ILE A 52 7.04 21.50 5.76
CA ILE A 52 7.82 20.31 5.39
C ILE A 52 8.74 20.61 4.20
N LEU A 53 10.04 20.38 4.38
CA LEU A 53 11.05 20.47 3.34
C LEU A 53 11.32 19.10 2.72
N GLY A 54 11.50 18.07 3.55
CA GLY A 54 11.84 16.72 3.09
C GLY A 54 11.82 15.67 4.21
N LEU A 55 12.42 14.51 3.96
CA LEU A 55 12.65 13.43 4.91
C LEU A 55 14.11 13.01 4.92
N VAL A 56 14.64 12.64 6.09
CA VAL A 56 15.89 11.89 6.21
C VAL A 56 15.58 10.51 6.75
N ASN A 57 16.14 9.47 6.13
CA ASN A 57 16.01 8.09 6.59
C ASN A 57 17.38 7.37 6.56
N TYR A 58 17.48 6.25 7.28
CA TYR A 58 18.71 5.46 7.31
C TYR A 58 19.20 5.05 5.92
N GLU A 59 18.30 4.71 5.00
CA GLU A 59 18.67 4.25 3.65
C GLU A 59 19.36 5.37 2.84
N THR A 60 18.84 6.59 2.89
CA THR A 60 19.41 7.78 2.25
C THR A 60 20.79 8.12 2.82
N LEU A 61 20.99 7.94 4.13
CA LEU A 61 22.28 8.14 4.78
C LEU A 61 23.29 7.03 4.42
N LEU A 62 22.84 5.77 4.39
CA LEU A 62 23.68 4.59 4.12
C LEU A 62 24.11 4.46 2.66
N LYS A 63 23.32 4.98 1.70
CA LYS A 63 23.68 4.96 0.26
C LYS A 63 24.87 5.87 -0.09
N ARG A 64 25.20 6.85 0.76
CA ARG A 64 26.30 7.79 0.49
C ARG A 64 27.60 7.29 1.12
N ARG A 65 28.67 7.19 0.31
CA ARG A 65 29.92 6.49 0.67
C ARG A 65 30.80 7.19 1.72
N SER A 66 30.46 8.41 2.17
CA SER A 66 31.14 9.13 3.25
C SER A 66 30.43 10.47 3.52
N ILE A 67 29.49 10.52 4.47
CA ILE A 67 28.90 11.79 4.92
C ILE A 67 29.52 12.16 6.26
N PRO A 68 30.21 13.32 6.39
CA PRO A 68 30.58 13.85 7.69
C PRO A 68 29.37 13.97 8.62
N MET A 69 29.52 13.61 9.90
CA MET A 69 28.43 13.69 10.88
C MET A 69 27.92 15.12 11.12
N SER A 70 28.73 16.11 10.77
CA SER A 70 28.43 17.55 10.79
C SER A 70 27.79 18.06 9.50
N THR A 71 27.55 17.21 8.50
CA THR A 71 26.83 17.61 7.28
C THR A 71 25.42 18.05 7.65
N LYS A 72 24.96 19.16 7.06
CA LYS A 72 23.61 19.67 7.28
C LYS A 72 22.56 18.78 6.65
N VAL A 73 21.46 18.59 7.37
CA VAL A 73 20.33 17.73 6.97
C VAL A 73 19.78 18.10 5.59
N GLU A 74 19.69 19.39 5.27
CA GLU A 74 19.22 19.88 3.97
C GLU A 74 20.02 19.33 2.76
N ASN A 75 21.30 19.01 2.96
CA ASN A 75 22.17 18.49 1.90
C ASN A 75 21.98 16.99 1.64
N VAL A 76 21.27 16.30 2.54
CA VAL A 76 21.08 14.84 2.48
C VAL A 76 19.63 14.41 2.39
N MET A 77 18.68 15.29 2.70
CA MET A 77 17.26 14.97 2.69
C MET A 77 16.76 14.54 1.31
N ALA A 78 15.72 13.71 1.32
CA ALA A 78 14.97 13.30 0.15
C ALA A 78 13.57 13.94 0.17
N PHE A 79 12.92 14.01 -0.99
CA PHE A 79 11.61 14.64 -1.15
C PHE A 79 10.55 13.55 -1.32
N PRO A 80 9.84 13.16 -0.25
CA PRO A 80 8.77 12.18 -0.34
C PRO A 80 7.53 12.77 -1.01
N PRO A 81 6.65 11.93 -1.59
CA PRO A 81 5.30 12.35 -1.92
C PRO A 81 4.56 12.80 -0.65
N ARG A 82 3.84 13.92 -0.75
CA ARG A 82 3.02 14.47 0.32
C ARG A 82 1.57 14.04 0.11
N VAL A 83 0.87 13.71 1.19
CA VAL A 83 -0.54 13.34 1.16
C VAL A 83 -1.35 14.32 1.99
N ASN A 84 -2.66 14.44 1.74
CA ASN A 84 -3.56 15.24 2.59
C ASN A 84 -4.29 14.35 3.60
N GLU A 85 -4.89 14.97 4.63
CA GLU A 85 -5.59 14.26 5.72
C GLU A 85 -6.77 13.39 5.25
N GLU A 86 -7.37 13.72 4.11
CA GLU A 86 -8.54 13.02 3.56
C GLU A 86 -8.18 11.90 2.58
N MET A 87 -6.90 11.76 2.22
CA MET A 87 -6.45 10.74 1.27
C MET A 87 -6.72 9.33 1.82
N PRO A 88 -7.40 8.44 1.06
CA PRO A 88 -7.66 7.07 1.49
C PRO A 88 -6.38 6.26 1.71
N VAL A 89 -6.39 5.36 2.69
CA VAL A 89 -5.22 4.52 3.02
C VAL A 89 -4.76 3.62 1.87
N ILE A 90 -5.66 3.26 0.95
CA ILE A 90 -5.32 2.50 -0.27
C ILE A 90 -4.45 3.34 -1.20
N GLU A 91 -4.78 4.61 -1.41
CA GLU A 91 -3.99 5.52 -2.23
C GLU A 91 -2.63 5.83 -1.57
N ILE A 92 -2.61 5.90 -0.23
CA ILE A 92 -1.36 6.03 0.53
C ILE A 92 -0.48 4.77 0.33
N ALA A 93 -1.08 3.57 0.39
CA ALA A 93 -0.37 2.32 0.11
C ALA A 93 0.21 2.32 -1.32
N GLU A 94 -0.57 2.68 -2.34
CA GLU A 94 -0.08 2.83 -3.72
C GLU A 94 1.05 3.85 -3.83
N THR A 95 0.92 4.98 -3.14
CA THR A 95 1.95 6.02 -3.10
C THR A 95 3.25 5.46 -2.53
N MET A 96 3.20 4.69 -1.44
CA MET A 96 4.39 4.06 -0.85
C MET A 96 5.01 2.99 -1.76
N LEU A 97 4.19 2.17 -2.42
CA LEU A 97 4.65 1.12 -3.33
C LEU A 97 5.33 1.72 -4.58
N SER A 98 4.69 2.71 -5.21
CA SER A 98 5.19 3.34 -6.44
C SER A 98 6.40 4.24 -6.23
N SER A 99 6.47 4.92 -5.08
CA SER A 99 7.57 5.84 -4.78
C SER A 99 8.74 5.18 -4.05
N GLY A 100 8.54 3.99 -3.47
CA GLY A 100 9.52 3.28 -2.66
C GLY A 100 9.73 3.85 -1.25
N TYR A 101 9.05 4.94 -0.89
CA TYR A 101 9.13 5.50 0.46
C TYR A 101 8.42 4.63 1.49
N ARG A 102 8.91 4.67 2.74
CA ARG A 102 8.40 3.87 3.87
C ARG A 102 7.49 4.67 4.80
N ALA A 103 7.52 5.99 4.69
CA ALA A 103 6.53 6.88 5.24
C ALA A 103 6.25 8.02 4.27
N VAL A 104 5.08 8.62 4.42
CA VAL A 104 4.67 9.82 3.70
C VAL A 104 4.23 10.89 4.71
N PRO A 105 4.68 12.15 4.55
CA PRO A 105 4.17 13.25 5.35
C PRO A 105 2.72 13.57 4.95
N VAL A 106 1.88 13.77 5.96
CA VAL A 106 0.52 14.29 5.82
C VAL A 106 0.58 15.79 6.03
N THR A 107 0.09 16.55 5.05
CA THR A 107 0.23 18.00 5.02
C THR A 107 -1.10 18.71 4.85
N GLU A 108 -1.26 19.83 5.55
CA GLU A 108 -2.23 20.86 5.22
C GLU A 108 -1.49 22.00 4.51
N LYS A 109 -1.72 22.14 3.20
CA LYS A 109 -0.92 23.02 2.31
C LYS A 109 0.57 22.66 2.38
N GLU A 110 1.39 23.52 2.98
CA GLU A 110 2.84 23.33 3.12
C GLU A 110 3.25 22.82 4.51
N TYR A 111 2.33 22.80 5.47
CA TYR A 111 2.61 22.48 6.87
C TYR A 111 2.36 21.00 7.12
N ILE A 112 3.27 20.35 7.85
CA ILE A 112 3.07 18.97 8.25
C ILE A 112 2.09 18.89 9.42
N VAL A 113 1.09 18.04 9.31
CA VAL A 113 0.07 17.79 10.34
C VAL A 113 0.10 16.35 10.85
N GLY A 114 0.84 15.47 10.16
CA GLY A 114 1.10 14.11 10.60
C GLY A 114 2.07 13.37 9.68
N ILE A 115 2.33 12.11 10.00
CA ILE A 115 3.09 11.18 9.16
C ILE A 115 2.41 9.82 9.17
N VAL A 116 2.37 9.16 8.02
CA VAL A 116 1.90 7.77 7.90
C VAL A 116 3.07 6.91 7.47
N SER A 117 3.40 5.88 8.25
CA SER A 117 4.42 4.88 7.96
C SER A 117 3.79 3.54 7.54
N ARG A 118 4.63 2.62 7.05
CA ARG A 118 4.23 1.23 6.79
C ARG A 118 3.59 0.56 8.01
N THR A 119 4.09 0.85 9.21
CA THR A 119 3.57 0.25 10.45
C THR A 119 2.15 0.73 10.73
N ASP A 120 1.84 1.99 10.44
CA ASP A 120 0.51 2.56 10.64
C ASP A 120 -0.50 1.93 9.65
N LEU A 121 -0.13 1.82 8.37
CA LEU A 121 -0.95 1.12 7.36
C LEU A 121 -1.20 -0.33 7.73
N VAL A 122 -0.15 -1.08 8.08
CA VAL A 122 -0.28 -2.49 8.44
C VAL A 122 -1.09 -2.66 9.74
N GLY A 123 -1.02 -1.68 10.64
CA GLY A 123 -1.71 -1.70 11.92
C GLY A 123 -3.24 -1.71 11.84
N ILE A 124 -3.83 -1.32 10.70
CA ILE A 124 -5.29 -1.37 10.52
C ILE A 124 -5.83 -2.76 10.19
N ILE A 125 -4.96 -3.68 9.71
CA ILE A 125 -5.38 -5.00 9.21
C ILE A 125 -6.18 -5.82 10.24
N PRO A 126 -5.78 -5.90 11.53
CA PRO A 126 -6.53 -6.65 12.53
C PRO A 126 -7.99 -6.18 12.74
N GLU A 127 -8.27 -4.90 12.44
CA GLU A 127 -9.60 -4.29 12.60
C GLU A 127 -10.50 -4.52 11.38
N LEU A 128 -9.93 -4.96 10.25
CA LEU A 128 -10.63 -5.13 8.99
C LEU A 128 -11.03 -6.58 8.76
N ASN A 129 -12.32 -6.92 8.93
CA ASN A 129 -12.80 -8.31 8.78
C ASN A 129 -12.44 -8.95 7.42
N ILE A 130 -12.30 -8.15 6.36
CA ILE A 130 -11.95 -8.66 5.03
C ILE A 130 -10.47 -9.02 4.89
N LEU A 131 -9.58 -8.38 5.66
CA LEU A 131 -8.14 -8.63 5.61
C LEU A 131 -7.68 -9.58 6.72
N LYS A 132 -8.28 -9.46 7.90
CA LYS A 132 -7.82 -10.12 9.12
C LYS A 132 -7.88 -11.65 9.05
N GLU A 133 -8.77 -12.20 8.21
CA GLU A 133 -9.06 -13.64 8.06
C GLU A 133 -8.33 -14.32 6.88
N ILE A 134 -7.62 -13.53 6.06
CA ILE A 134 -6.81 -14.06 4.97
C ILE A 134 -5.69 -14.91 5.58
N GLU A 135 -5.39 -16.04 4.95
CA GLU A 135 -4.31 -16.91 5.39
C GLU A 135 -2.95 -16.38 4.95
N VAL A 136 -1.95 -16.61 5.80
CA VAL A 136 -0.56 -16.25 5.50
C VAL A 136 -0.09 -16.86 4.17
N SER A 137 -0.51 -18.10 3.89
CA SER A 137 -0.23 -18.83 2.65
C SER A 137 -0.68 -18.09 1.38
N GLU A 138 -1.72 -17.26 1.45
CA GLU A 138 -2.29 -16.55 0.30
C GLU A 138 -1.42 -15.38 -0.17
N ILE A 139 -0.55 -14.86 0.70
CA ILE A 139 0.27 -13.67 0.41
C ILE A 139 1.77 -13.89 0.62
N MET A 140 2.19 -15.04 1.15
CA MET A 140 3.59 -15.29 1.41
C MET A 140 4.38 -15.39 0.12
N THR A 141 5.60 -14.89 0.14
CA THR A 141 6.59 -15.27 -0.87
C THR A 141 7.06 -16.68 -0.55
N GLU A 142 6.76 -17.64 -1.44
CA GLU A 142 7.16 -19.03 -1.30
C GLU A 142 8.67 -19.23 -1.56
N SER A 143 9.23 -20.30 -1.01
CA SER A 143 10.60 -20.75 -1.29
C SER A 143 11.66 -19.64 -1.10
N PRO A 144 11.73 -19.03 0.10
CA PRO A 144 12.69 -17.97 0.35
C PRO A 144 14.12 -18.49 0.23
N HIS A 145 15.03 -17.63 -0.23
CA HIS A 145 16.45 -17.98 -0.24
C HIS A 145 16.99 -18.01 1.20
N PHE A 146 17.58 -19.14 1.57
CA PHE A 146 18.21 -19.36 2.86
C PHE A 146 19.67 -18.95 2.84
N ILE A 147 20.18 -18.66 4.03
CA ILE A 147 21.62 -18.55 4.29
C ILE A 147 22.02 -19.46 5.43
N ASN A 148 23.20 -20.08 5.35
CA ASN A 148 23.70 -20.88 6.45
C ASN A 148 24.23 -19.97 7.56
N GLU A 149 24.01 -20.35 8.82
CA GLU A 149 24.52 -19.60 9.97
C GLU A 149 26.05 -19.45 9.98
N LYS A 150 26.77 -20.34 9.27
CA LYS A 150 28.23 -20.34 9.12
C LYS A 150 28.73 -19.53 7.93
N ASP A 151 27.85 -19.12 7.01
CA ASP A 151 28.21 -18.26 5.88
C ASP A 151 28.67 -16.89 6.37
N THR A 152 29.40 -16.17 5.53
CA THR A 152 29.92 -14.84 5.87
C THR A 152 28.89 -13.74 5.62
N LEU A 153 29.03 -12.62 6.33
CA LEU A 153 28.20 -11.43 6.08
C LEU A 153 28.40 -10.85 4.67
N GLU A 154 29.55 -11.08 4.04
CA GLU A 154 29.79 -10.68 2.66
C GLU A 154 28.96 -11.50 1.68
N GLN A 155 28.96 -12.83 1.85
CA GLN A 155 28.09 -13.73 1.08
C GLN A 155 26.62 -13.34 1.28
N ALA A 156 26.21 -13.09 2.53
CA ALA A 156 24.87 -12.63 2.85
C ALA A 156 24.50 -11.34 2.11
N ARG A 157 25.35 -10.32 2.20
CA ARG A 157 25.16 -9.04 1.54
C ARG A 157 25.08 -9.19 0.02
N SER A 158 25.93 -10.02 -0.57
CA SER A 158 25.94 -10.30 -2.01
C SER A 158 24.62 -10.93 -2.47
N ILE A 159 24.14 -11.95 -1.75
CA ILE A 159 22.86 -12.63 -2.03
C ILE A 159 21.69 -11.65 -1.87
N MET A 160 21.64 -10.92 -0.74
CA MET A 160 20.58 -9.94 -0.47
C MET A 160 20.51 -8.87 -1.54
N TYR A 161 21.65 -8.34 -1.98
CA TYR A 161 21.71 -7.32 -3.03
C TYR A 161 21.30 -7.88 -4.41
N ARG A 162 21.78 -9.08 -4.76
CA ARG A 162 21.48 -9.72 -6.04
C ARG A 162 20.01 -10.10 -6.19
N LEU A 163 19.39 -10.54 -5.10
CA LEU A 163 17.99 -10.97 -5.07
C LEU A 163 17.01 -9.86 -4.64
N ASP A 164 17.52 -8.66 -4.35
CA ASP A 164 16.78 -7.52 -3.79
C ASP A 164 15.93 -7.88 -2.54
N VAL A 165 16.46 -8.78 -1.70
CA VAL A 165 15.78 -9.20 -0.46
C VAL A 165 16.35 -8.45 0.75
N ARG A 166 15.45 -7.98 1.63
CA ARG A 166 15.83 -7.21 2.83
C ARG A 166 15.97 -8.06 4.10
N ALA A 167 15.54 -9.31 4.04
CA ALA A 167 15.68 -10.29 5.11
C ALA A 167 15.85 -11.69 4.52
N MET A 168 16.60 -12.54 5.20
CA MET A 168 16.78 -13.95 4.84
C MET A 168 16.59 -14.84 6.07
N PRO A 169 15.92 -16.00 5.94
CA PRO A 169 15.89 -17.00 6.98
C PRO A 169 17.28 -17.65 7.08
N VAL A 170 17.74 -17.85 8.31
CA VAL A 170 19.04 -18.46 8.60
C VAL A 170 18.82 -19.89 9.05
N ILE A 171 19.53 -20.82 8.41
CA ILE A 171 19.46 -22.25 8.71
C ILE A 171 20.77 -22.77 9.27
N ASP A 172 20.71 -23.82 10.08
CA ASP A 172 21.90 -24.55 10.53
C ASP A 172 22.43 -25.50 9.43
N SER A 173 23.42 -26.33 9.77
CA SER A 173 23.97 -27.33 8.83
C SER A 173 23.03 -28.51 8.57
N LYS A 174 21.94 -28.69 9.34
CA LYS A 174 20.92 -29.72 9.14
C LYS A 174 19.72 -29.21 8.31
N GLY A 175 19.68 -27.91 8.02
CA GLY A 175 18.58 -27.26 7.29
C GLY A 175 17.46 -26.76 8.19
N GLU A 176 17.65 -26.77 9.52
CA GLU A 176 16.66 -26.29 10.47
C GLU A 176 16.77 -24.77 10.64
N LEU A 177 15.63 -24.08 10.73
CA LEU A 177 15.59 -22.63 10.93
C LEU A 177 16.14 -22.25 12.32
N THR A 178 17.19 -21.42 12.36
CA THR A 178 17.81 -20.94 13.62
C THR A 178 17.59 -19.46 13.88
N GLY A 179 17.39 -18.66 12.83
CA GLY A 179 17.31 -17.21 12.96
C GLY A 179 16.85 -16.50 11.70
N VAL A 180 16.90 -15.17 11.76
CA VAL A 180 16.62 -14.27 10.62
C VAL A 180 17.74 -13.25 10.53
N LEU A 181 18.20 -12.98 9.32
CA LEU A 181 19.19 -11.95 9.03
C LEU A 181 18.52 -10.82 8.25
N GLY A 182 18.43 -9.63 8.86
CA GLY A 182 17.93 -8.42 8.19
C GLY A 182 19.05 -7.49 7.71
N LEU A 183 18.75 -6.60 6.77
CA LEU A 183 19.69 -5.60 6.27
C LEU A 183 20.28 -4.71 7.38
N LYS A 184 19.48 -4.39 8.40
CA LYS A 184 19.92 -3.63 9.59
C LYS A 184 20.96 -4.38 10.43
N ASP A 185 20.94 -5.71 10.42
CA ASP A 185 21.85 -6.54 11.21
C ASP A 185 23.23 -6.63 10.53
N LEU A 186 23.28 -6.54 9.18
CA LEU A 186 24.54 -6.41 8.43
C LEU A 186 25.34 -5.14 8.81
N ALA A 187 24.65 -4.05 9.18
CA ALA A 187 25.29 -2.81 9.61
C ALA A 187 25.92 -2.89 11.02
N LYS A 188 25.57 -3.92 11.81
CA LYS A 188 26.15 -4.14 13.15
C LYS A 188 27.47 -4.93 13.08
N GLY A 189 27.67 -5.74 12.04
CA GLY A 189 28.90 -6.50 11.80
C GLY A 189 30.07 -5.68 11.25
N THR A 190 29.85 -4.39 10.96
CA THR A 190 30.87 -3.47 10.41
C THR A 190 31.60 -2.62 11.44
N GLY A 191 31.27 -2.78 12.74
CA GLY A 191 31.97 -2.12 13.85
C GLY A 191 32.93 -3.09 14.54
N GLY A 192 34.24 -2.94 14.33
CA GLY A 192 35.25 -3.82 14.88
C GLY A 192 35.17 -3.96 16.41
N LYS A 193 35.43 -5.17 16.92
CA LYS A 193 35.74 -5.43 18.34
C LYS A 193 37.13 -4.89 18.67
N GLY A 194 37.30 -3.57 18.60
CA GLY A 194 38.55 -2.89 18.91
C GLY A 194 38.30 -1.67 19.79
N ARG A 195 38.38 -1.85 21.12
CA ARG A 195 38.31 -0.81 22.17
C ARG A 195 37.06 0.07 22.16
N LYS A 196 36.31 0.04 23.27
CA LYS A 196 35.32 1.07 23.66
C LYS A 196 35.97 2.47 23.61
N ARG A 197 35.93 3.16 22.47
CA ARG A 197 36.04 4.61 22.40
C ARG A 197 34.63 5.18 22.57
N LYS A 198 34.50 6.18 23.45
CA LYS A 198 33.24 6.86 23.84
C LYS A 198 32.64 7.73 22.72
N THR A 199 32.86 7.41 21.45
CA THR A 199 32.28 8.11 20.31
C THR A 199 31.50 7.09 19.50
N ASN A 200 30.18 7.26 19.44
CA ASN A 200 29.26 6.51 18.59
C ASN A 200 29.57 6.82 17.12
N ASP A 201 30.69 6.29 16.60
CA ASP A 201 31.06 6.44 15.20
C ASP A 201 30.13 5.57 14.35
N PHE A 202 29.10 6.21 13.81
CA PHE A 202 28.26 5.68 12.75
C PHE A 202 29.10 5.67 11.45
N THR A 203 29.89 4.64 11.19
CA THR A 203 30.60 4.54 9.90
C THR A 203 29.64 4.07 8.81
N ALA A 204 28.83 4.98 8.28
CA ALA A 204 28.07 4.76 7.05
C ALA A 204 29.05 4.57 5.88
N GLY A 205 29.08 3.36 5.31
CA GLY A 205 29.70 3.10 4.01
C GLY A 205 31.18 2.71 4.00
N LYS A 206 31.85 2.58 5.16
CA LYS A 206 33.30 2.24 5.22
C LYS A 206 33.72 1.33 6.38
N GLY A 207 32.84 0.43 6.82
CA GLY A 207 33.33 -0.73 7.56
C GLY A 207 33.89 -1.73 6.55
N ASN A 208 35.19 -1.98 6.55
CA ASN A 208 35.67 -3.29 6.13
C ASN A 208 34.87 -4.29 6.99
N VAL A 209 33.94 -5.04 6.39
CA VAL A 209 33.42 -6.24 7.06
C VAL A 209 34.67 -7.02 7.41
N GLU A 210 34.91 -7.28 8.70
CA GLU A 210 36.01 -8.16 9.08
C GLU A 210 35.85 -9.44 8.24
N MET A 211 36.85 -9.73 7.41
CA MET A 211 36.82 -10.90 6.54
C MET A 211 36.52 -12.13 7.41
N GLY A 212 35.42 -12.83 7.13
CA GLY A 212 35.03 -14.04 7.84
C GLY A 212 34.08 -13.87 9.03
N VAL A 213 33.49 -12.70 9.29
CA VAL A 213 32.37 -12.60 10.25
C VAL A 213 31.20 -13.45 9.76
N GLN A 214 30.77 -14.38 10.60
CA GLN A 214 29.69 -15.33 10.27
C GLN A 214 28.31 -14.75 10.55
N VAL A 215 27.32 -15.16 9.77
CA VAL A 215 25.90 -14.78 9.92
C VAL A 215 25.39 -14.99 11.35
N LYS A 216 25.72 -16.13 11.97
CA LYS A 216 25.30 -16.44 13.35
C LYS A 216 25.70 -15.40 14.41
N SER A 217 26.71 -14.58 14.12
CA SER A 217 27.20 -13.57 15.06
C SER A 217 26.34 -12.30 15.13
N VAL A 218 25.49 -12.07 14.13
CA VAL A 218 24.64 -10.86 14.04
C VAL A 218 23.16 -11.19 13.78
N MET A 219 22.83 -12.41 13.34
CA MET A 219 21.45 -12.82 13.13
C MET A 219 20.60 -12.65 14.38
N LYS A 220 19.30 -12.42 14.20
CA LYS A 220 18.33 -12.48 15.30
C LYS A 220 17.92 -13.92 15.53
N THR A 221 18.01 -14.36 16.78
CA THR A 221 17.65 -15.72 17.22
C THR A 221 16.93 -15.67 18.57
N PRO A 222 15.88 -16.50 18.79
CA PRO A 222 15.25 -17.37 17.80
C PRO A 222 14.49 -16.58 16.72
N ALA A 223 14.28 -17.19 15.56
CA ALA A 223 13.42 -16.62 14.52
C ALA A 223 11.97 -16.50 15.04
N ILE A 224 11.32 -15.38 14.74
CA ILE A 224 9.87 -15.26 14.93
C ILE A 224 9.19 -15.88 13.71
N THR A 225 8.34 -16.87 13.96
CA THR A 225 7.74 -17.71 12.93
C THR A 225 6.22 -17.71 13.00
N ILE A 226 5.59 -18.15 11.91
CA ILE A 226 4.14 -18.37 11.85
C ILE A 226 3.83 -19.58 10.95
N GLY A 227 2.74 -20.29 11.22
CA GLY A 227 2.25 -21.36 10.34
C GLY A 227 1.55 -20.80 9.10
N LYS A 228 1.57 -21.53 7.98
CA LYS A 228 0.98 -21.08 6.71
C LYS A 228 -0.54 -20.86 6.76
N GLU A 229 -1.25 -21.62 7.60
CA GLU A 229 -2.71 -21.55 7.78
C GLU A 229 -3.13 -20.46 8.78
N ALA A 230 -2.16 -19.84 9.47
CA ALA A 230 -2.44 -18.77 10.40
C ALA A 230 -2.97 -17.53 9.67
N LYS A 231 -3.70 -16.70 10.40
CA LYS A 231 -4.32 -15.51 9.82
C LYS A 231 -3.34 -14.34 9.75
N ILE A 232 -3.47 -13.50 8.72
CA ILE A 232 -2.64 -12.30 8.56
C ILE A 232 -2.71 -11.40 9.80
N SER A 233 -3.87 -11.30 10.45
CA SER A 233 -4.00 -10.50 11.68
C SER A 233 -3.09 -10.99 12.82
N GLU A 234 -2.80 -12.28 12.90
CA GLU A 234 -1.83 -12.84 13.84
C GLU A 234 -0.40 -12.47 13.43
N ALA A 235 -0.08 -12.53 12.14
CA ALA A 235 1.21 -12.07 11.62
C ALA A 235 1.46 -10.59 11.97
N VAL A 236 0.45 -9.72 11.79
CA VAL A 236 0.54 -8.30 12.14
C VAL A 236 0.78 -8.10 13.65
N LYS A 237 0.04 -8.83 14.50
CA LYS A 237 0.23 -8.77 15.95
C LYS A 237 1.63 -9.22 16.36
N LEU A 238 2.16 -10.27 15.73
CA LEU A 238 3.55 -10.72 15.95
C LEU A 238 4.56 -9.66 15.48
N MET A 239 4.34 -9.03 14.32
CA MET A 239 5.19 -7.95 13.82
C MET A 239 5.25 -6.78 14.80
N GLN A 240 4.10 -6.31 15.27
CA GLN A 240 4.00 -5.20 16.22
C GLN A 240 4.62 -5.54 17.58
N LYS A 241 4.26 -6.71 18.14
CA LYS A 241 4.75 -7.15 19.46
C LYS A 241 6.28 -7.27 19.51
N ASN A 242 6.90 -7.68 18.41
CA ASN A 242 8.34 -7.91 18.34
C ASN A 242 9.11 -6.78 17.63
N THR A 243 8.42 -5.70 17.22
CA THR A 243 8.99 -4.59 16.44
C THR A 243 9.79 -5.09 15.22
N ILE A 244 9.20 -6.03 14.47
CA ILE A 244 9.78 -6.63 13.25
C ILE A 244 8.90 -6.33 12.04
N SER A 245 9.50 -6.27 10.86
CA SER A 245 8.79 -6.03 9.60
C SER A 245 8.70 -7.27 8.71
N THR A 246 9.15 -8.42 9.21
CA THR A 246 9.29 -9.68 8.47
C THR A 246 9.04 -10.85 9.41
N ILE A 247 8.27 -11.83 8.97
CA ILE A 247 7.99 -13.08 9.66
C ILE A 247 8.30 -14.25 8.73
N ILE A 248 8.91 -15.31 9.27
CA ILE A 248 9.20 -16.53 8.54
C ILE A 248 8.00 -17.47 8.64
N VAL A 249 7.53 -17.98 7.52
CA VAL A 249 6.45 -18.97 7.46
C VAL A 249 7.06 -20.36 7.50
N ILE A 250 6.56 -21.21 8.39
CA ILE A 250 7.08 -22.56 8.61
C ILE A 250 6.01 -23.64 8.42
N GLU A 251 6.47 -24.83 8.04
CA GLU A 251 5.72 -26.09 8.13
C GLU A 251 6.58 -27.08 8.95
N GLY A 252 6.14 -27.41 10.17
CA GLY A 252 7.00 -28.06 11.15
C GLY A 252 8.19 -27.16 11.52
N ASN A 253 9.42 -27.63 11.32
CA ASN A 253 10.65 -26.84 11.52
C ASN A 253 11.21 -26.25 10.21
N THR A 254 10.55 -26.50 9.08
CA THR A 254 11.05 -26.11 7.76
C THR A 254 10.49 -24.74 7.38
N PRO A 255 11.34 -23.74 7.08
CA PRO A 255 10.88 -22.48 6.53
C PRO A 255 10.42 -22.67 5.08
N ILE A 256 9.16 -22.31 4.80
CA ILE A 256 8.51 -22.50 3.49
C ILE A 256 8.13 -21.19 2.81
N GLY A 257 8.11 -20.08 3.56
CA GLY A 257 7.73 -18.77 3.05
C GLY A 257 8.22 -17.61 3.90
N ILE A 258 8.03 -16.40 3.40
CA ILE A 258 8.23 -15.15 4.14
C ILE A 258 7.05 -14.23 3.90
N VAL A 259 6.61 -13.54 4.96
CA VAL A 259 5.72 -12.38 4.86
C VAL A 259 6.41 -11.16 5.43
N THR A 260 6.37 -10.07 4.69
CA THR A 260 6.90 -8.75 5.07
C THR A 260 5.77 -7.72 5.14
N GLN A 261 6.05 -6.58 5.77
CA GLN A 261 5.16 -5.42 5.68
C GLN A 261 4.93 -4.93 4.24
N TYR A 262 5.82 -5.25 3.30
CA TYR A 262 5.63 -4.87 1.89
C TYR A 262 4.47 -5.68 1.28
N ASP A 263 4.45 -7.00 1.48
CA ASP A 263 3.37 -7.89 1.00
C ASP A 263 2.01 -7.48 1.60
N LEU A 264 2.01 -7.07 2.88
CA LEU A 264 0.81 -6.57 3.56
C LEU A 264 0.29 -5.24 2.99
N ILE A 265 1.19 -4.37 2.53
CA ILE A 265 0.82 -3.11 1.88
C ILE A 265 0.35 -3.36 0.45
N GLU A 266 0.96 -4.30 -0.28
CA GLU A 266 0.46 -4.75 -1.58
C GLU A 266 -0.94 -5.33 -1.45
N LEU A 267 -1.17 -6.13 -0.41
CA LEU A 267 -2.51 -6.60 -0.08
C LEU A 267 -3.47 -5.42 0.11
N ILE A 268 -3.17 -4.45 0.97
CA ILE A 268 -4.03 -3.25 1.17
C ILE A 268 -4.30 -2.53 -0.15
N ALA A 269 -3.27 -2.32 -0.97
CA ALA A 269 -3.38 -1.65 -2.27
C ALA A 269 -4.27 -2.43 -3.26
N SER A 270 -4.23 -3.77 -3.23
CA SER A 270 -5.08 -4.64 -4.06
C SER A 270 -6.58 -4.50 -3.77
N PHE A 271 -6.96 -3.93 -2.63
CA PHE A 271 -8.37 -3.65 -2.29
C PHE A 271 -8.90 -2.36 -2.91
N LYS A 272 -8.10 -1.69 -3.74
CA LYS A 272 -8.61 -0.72 -4.69
C LYS A 272 -9.77 -1.36 -5.45
N SER A 273 -10.88 -0.64 -5.56
CA SER A 273 -11.91 -1.07 -6.49
C SER A 273 -11.28 -1.03 -7.87
N GLU A 274 -10.95 -2.20 -8.42
CA GLU A 274 -10.55 -2.32 -9.81
C GLU A 274 -11.64 -1.72 -10.71
N GLU A 275 -11.15 -0.98 -11.70
CA GLU A 275 -11.82 -0.32 -12.82
C GLU A 275 -12.66 0.93 -12.47
N GLN A 276 -12.06 2.11 -12.65
CA GLN A 276 -12.82 3.27 -13.12
C GLN A 276 -13.47 2.83 -14.43
N VAL A 277 -14.76 2.51 -14.39
CA VAL A 277 -15.53 2.27 -15.59
C VAL A 277 -15.42 3.52 -16.45
N PHE A 278 -14.89 3.38 -17.66
CA PHE A 278 -14.81 4.52 -18.57
C PHE A 278 -16.23 4.90 -19.00
N VAL A 279 -16.70 6.05 -18.53
CA VAL A 279 -18.04 6.57 -18.86
C VAL A 279 -17.93 7.56 -20.01
N GLN A 280 -18.60 7.25 -21.12
CA GLN A 280 -18.71 8.15 -22.26
C GLN A 280 -20.15 8.63 -22.36
N ILE A 281 -20.39 9.92 -22.15
CA ILE A 281 -21.70 10.54 -22.34
C ILE A 281 -21.68 11.33 -23.66
N SER A 282 -22.72 11.19 -24.47
CA SER A 282 -22.88 11.88 -25.74
C SER A 282 -24.31 12.37 -25.93
N GLY A 283 -24.50 13.40 -26.76
CA GLY A 283 -25.83 13.95 -27.06
C GLY A 283 -26.37 14.94 -26.02
N LEU A 284 -25.52 15.39 -25.09
CA LEU A 284 -25.76 16.58 -24.27
C LEU A 284 -25.08 17.80 -24.90
N HIS A 285 -25.68 18.98 -24.74
CA HIS A 285 -25.11 20.23 -25.18
C HIS A 285 -24.03 20.72 -24.19
N GLU A 286 -22.98 21.38 -24.68
CA GLU A 286 -21.82 21.80 -23.87
C GLU A 286 -22.18 22.81 -22.76
N ALA A 287 -23.36 23.44 -22.81
CA ALA A 287 -23.82 24.46 -21.87
C ALA A 287 -24.63 23.92 -20.66
N GLU A 288 -24.59 22.61 -20.35
CA GLU A 288 -25.32 22.02 -19.21
C GLU A 288 -24.41 21.29 -18.20
N PRO A 289 -23.49 21.97 -17.48
CA PRO A 289 -22.60 21.35 -16.49
C PRO A 289 -23.34 20.58 -15.38
N GLU A 290 -24.46 21.13 -14.91
CA GLU A 290 -25.26 20.53 -13.84
C GLU A 290 -25.87 19.18 -14.25
N ALA A 291 -26.19 19.00 -15.54
CA ALA A 291 -26.68 17.74 -16.06
C ALA A 291 -25.58 16.67 -16.05
N TYR A 292 -24.34 17.02 -16.40
CA TYR A 292 -23.21 16.10 -16.32
C TYR A 292 -22.96 15.65 -14.89
N ASP A 293 -22.90 16.58 -13.93
CA ASP A 293 -22.65 16.28 -12.52
C ASP A 293 -23.71 15.32 -11.94
N MET A 294 -24.99 15.62 -12.19
CA MET A 294 -26.11 14.76 -11.79
C MET A 294 -26.00 13.37 -12.44
N MET A 295 -25.70 13.29 -13.74
CA MET A 295 -25.56 12.01 -14.43
C MET A 295 -24.41 11.20 -13.85
N TYR A 296 -23.23 11.81 -13.63
CA TYR A 296 -22.08 11.14 -13.06
C TYR A 296 -22.38 10.58 -11.66
N ASP A 297 -23.05 11.32 -10.78
CA ASP A 297 -23.45 10.83 -9.45
C ASP A 297 -24.37 9.60 -9.54
N LEU A 298 -25.42 9.64 -10.38
CA LEU A 298 -26.35 8.53 -10.59
C LEU A 298 -25.65 7.30 -11.18
N ILE A 299 -24.77 7.51 -12.16
CA ILE A 299 -23.99 6.47 -12.83
C ILE A 299 -23.03 5.82 -11.84
N GLN A 300 -22.24 6.59 -11.10
CA GLN A 300 -21.28 6.08 -10.12
C GLN A 300 -21.95 5.22 -9.06
N LYS A 301 -23.06 5.70 -8.48
CA LYS A 301 -23.85 4.94 -7.49
C LYS A 301 -24.33 3.61 -8.05
N SER A 302 -24.76 3.59 -9.31
CA SER A 302 -25.31 2.39 -9.95
C SER A 302 -24.23 1.41 -10.40
N ILE A 303 -23.14 1.91 -10.98
CA ILE A 303 -21.94 1.13 -11.31
C ILE A 303 -21.41 0.44 -10.06
N LYS A 304 -21.30 1.16 -8.92
CA LYS A 304 -20.86 0.56 -7.65
C LYS A 304 -21.73 -0.61 -7.21
N ARG A 305 -23.03 -0.62 -7.53
CA ARG A 305 -23.91 -1.77 -7.29
C ARG A 305 -23.68 -2.89 -8.30
N MET A 306 -23.58 -2.58 -9.58
CA MET A 306 -23.36 -3.55 -10.66
C MET A 306 -21.99 -4.24 -10.57
N ALA A 307 -20.95 -3.52 -10.15
CA ALA A 307 -19.60 -4.03 -9.91
C ALA A 307 -19.52 -5.13 -8.85
N LYS A 308 -20.57 -5.29 -8.03
CA LYS A 308 -20.69 -6.42 -7.07
C LYS A 308 -21.09 -7.74 -7.75
N MET A 309 -21.51 -7.68 -9.01
CA MET A 309 -22.11 -8.79 -9.75
C MET A 309 -21.34 -9.14 -11.02
N VAL A 310 -20.74 -8.15 -11.67
CA VAL A 310 -19.93 -8.26 -12.91
C VAL A 310 -18.74 -7.32 -12.83
N THR A 311 -17.75 -7.47 -13.73
CA THR A 311 -16.59 -6.56 -13.88
C THR A 311 -16.84 -5.58 -15.03
N PRO A 312 -17.35 -4.35 -14.78
CA PRO A 312 -17.66 -3.38 -15.81
C PRO A 312 -16.42 -2.64 -16.33
N LYS A 313 -16.24 -2.57 -17.65
CA LYS A 313 -15.09 -1.92 -18.31
C LYS A 313 -15.42 -0.54 -18.88
N VAL A 314 -16.49 -0.47 -19.68
CA VAL A 314 -16.88 0.75 -20.41
C VAL A 314 -18.39 0.92 -20.33
N PHE A 315 -18.85 2.13 -20.03
CA PHE A 315 -20.26 2.48 -20.09
C PHE A 315 -20.49 3.67 -21.02
N SER A 316 -21.06 3.40 -22.19
CA SER A 316 -21.44 4.43 -23.15
C SER A 316 -22.91 4.82 -22.94
N ILE A 317 -23.18 6.11 -22.84
CA ILE A 317 -24.52 6.69 -22.71
C ILE A 317 -24.72 7.71 -23.84
N HIS A 318 -25.86 7.59 -24.50
CA HIS A 318 -26.28 8.51 -25.55
C HIS A 318 -27.65 9.09 -25.20
N VAL A 319 -27.72 10.41 -25.08
CA VAL A 319 -28.93 11.16 -24.79
C VAL A 319 -29.47 11.76 -26.09
N THR A 320 -30.78 11.64 -26.32
CA THR A 320 -31.48 12.26 -27.45
C THR A 320 -32.70 13.01 -26.91
N ARG A 321 -32.80 14.31 -27.20
CA ARG A 321 -33.99 15.13 -26.88
C ARG A 321 -34.84 15.33 -28.13
N TYR A 322 -36.15 15.20 -27.99
CA TYR A 322 -37.11 15.50 -29.05
C TYR A 322 -37.84 16.80 -28.73
N ASP A 323 -37.69 17.80 -29.60
CA ASP A 323 -38.40 19.07 -29.45
C ASP A 323 -39.91 18.88 -29.67
N ALA A 324 -40.68 19.53 -28.79
CA ALA A 324 -42.13 19.54 -28.82
C ALA A 324 -42.64 20.31 -30.05
N GLY A 325 -42.84 19.61 -31.17
CA GLY A 325 -43.40 20.20 -32.38
C GLY A 325 -44.88 20.62 -32.27
N ASN A 326 -45.58 20.34 -31.16
CA ASN A 326 -46.99 20.68 -30.94
C ASN A 326 -47.33 20.88 -29.45
N ALA A 327 -48.30 21.75 -29.16
CA ALA A 327 -48.72 22.25 -27.84
C ALA A 327 -49.22 21.20 -26.81
N HIS A 328 -49.17 19.90 -27.12
CA HIS A 328 -49.64 18.81 -26.26
C HIS A 328 -48.59 17.72 -26.00
N ASN A 329 -47.36 17.87 -26.48
CA ASN A 329 -46.31 16.88 -26.24
C ASN A 329 -45.17 17.52 -25.44
N THR A 330 -45.07 17.22 -24.15
CA THR A 330 -43.88 17.56 -23.36
C THR A 330 -42.69 16.83 -23.98
N GLY A 331 -41.62 17.55 -24.34
CA GLY A 331 -40.45 16.98 -25.01
C GLY A 331 -39.97 15.72 -24.30
N ASN A 332 -39.77 14.65 -25.06
CA ASN A 332 -39.36 13.35 -24.54
C ASN A 332 -37.84 13.20 -24.66
N ILE A 333 -37.21 12.67 -23.60
CA ILE A 333 -35.78 12.42 -23.50
C ILE A 333 -35.56 10.91 -23.57
N THR A 334 -34.91 10.47 -24.64
CA THR A 334 -34.48 9.09 -24.79
C THR A 334 -33.02 8.94 -24.35
N VAL A 335 -32.76 8.00 -23.44
CA VAL A 335 -31.40 7.65 -23.02
C VAL A 335 -31.12 6.20 -23.46
N ARG A 336 -30.01 6.01 -24.16
CA ARG A 336 -29.50 4.69 -24.56
C ARG A 336 -28.20 4.42 -23.84
N GLY A 337 -28.04 3.21 -23.31
CA GLY A 337 -26.91 2.84 -22.47
C GLY A 337 -26.37 1.48 -22.88
N ARG A 338 -25.04 1.40 -22.97
CA ARG A 338 -24.30 0.17 -23.29
C ARG A 338 -23.17 -0.04 -22.30
N LEU A 339 -23.30 -1.07 -21.48
CA LEU A 339 -22.29 -1.47 -20.50
C LEU A 339 -21.55 -2.71 -21.00
N THR A 340 -20.27 -2.52 -21.31
CA THR A 340 -19.34 -3.61 -21.62
C THR A 340 -18.73 -4.11 -20.31
N THR A 341 -18.80 -5.41 -20.09
CA THR A 341 -18.12 -6.10 -18.98
C THR A 341 -17.00 -6.97 -19.51
N GLU A 342 -16.28 -7.65 -18.62
CA GLU A 342 -15.23 -8.59 -19.01
C GLU A 342 -15.69 -9.72 -19.94
N HIS A 343 -16.94 -10.19 -19.79
CA HIS A 343 -17.45 -11.36 -20.52
C HIS A 343 -18.75 -11.13 -21.29
N GLU A 344 -19.47 -10.04 -21.02
CA GLU A 344 -20.82 -9.80 -21.52
C GLU A 344 -21.05 -8.33 -21.89
N LEU A 345 -22.03 -8.11 -22.74
CA LEU A 345 -22.49 -6.78 -23.14
C LEU A 345 -23.95 -6.59 -22.72
N TYR A 346 -24.23 -5.54 -21.95
CA TYR A 346 -25.57 -5.18 -21.53
C TYR A 346 -26.04 -3.90 -22.21
N TYR A 347 -27.27 -3.92 -22.73
CA TYR A 347 -27.88 -2.79 -23.41
C TYR A 347 -29.24 -2.46 -22.79
N SER A 348 -29.55 -1.17 -22.68
CA SER A 348 -30.86 -0.69 -22.26
C SER A 348 -31.19 0.64 -22.92
N THR A 349 -32.48 0.89 -23.14
CA THR A 349 -33.02 2.15 -23.64
C THR A 349 -34.24 2.52 -22.81
N THR A 350 -34.35 3.78 -22.47
CA THR A 350 -35.50 4.36 -21.76
C THR A 350 -35.92 5.66 -22.42
N ASN A 351 -37.18 6.04 -22.20
CA ASN A 351 -37.76 7.28 -22.70
C ASN A 351 -38.63 7.85 -21.58
N GLU A 352 -38.28 9.05 -21.12
CA GLU A 352 -39.02 9.77 -20.07
C GLU A 352 -39.05 11.26 -20.43
N TRP A 353 -39.91 12.02 -19.76
CA TRP A 353 -40.00 13.48 -19.92
C TRP A 353 -38.84 14.23 -19.24
N ASP A 354 -38.08 13.56 -18.37
CA ASP A 354 -36.96 14.11 -17.60
C ASP A 354 -35.69 13.24 -17.71
N LEU A 355 -34.52 13.88 -17.74
CA LEU A 355 -33.23 13.21 -17.92
C LEU A 355 -32.84 12.33 -16.73
N ALA A 356 -33.08 12.82 -15.50
CA ALA A 356 -32.76 12.09 -14.28
C ALA A 356 -33.64 10.83 -14.16
N LEU A 357 -34.93 10.95 -14.49
CA LEU A 357 -35.86 9.83 -14.57
C LEU A 357 -35.45 8.82 -15.64
N ALA A 358 -35.18 9.29 -16.87
CA ALA A 358 -34.76 8.42 -17.97
C ALA A 358 -33.51 7.64 -17.62
N LEU A 359 -32.48 8.32 -17.08
CA LEU A 359 -31.22 7.69 -16.68
C LEU A 359 -31.42 6.71 -15.51
N SER A 360 -32.19 7.09 -14.48
CA SER A 360 -32.46 6.21 -13.34
C SER A 360 -33.18 4.93 -13.75
N ALA A 361 -34.19 5.04 -14.62
CA ALA A 361 -34.89 3.90 -15.19
C ALA A 361 -33.93 3.00 -15.99
N LEU A 362 -33.07 3.59 -16.80
CA LEU A 362 -32.07 2.87 -17.60
C LEU A 362 -31.12 2.05 -16.74
N LEU A 363 -30.56 2.69 -15.70
CA LEU A 363 -29.65 2.04 -14.76
C LEU A 363 -30.34 0.89 -14.01
N SER A 364 -31.60 1.07 -13.61
CA SER A 364 -32.41 0.02 -12.98
C SER A 364 -32.69 -1.17 -13.91
N HIS A 365 -33.02 -0.90 -15.18
CA HIS A 365 -33.22 -1.93 -16.19
C HIS A 365 -31.94 -2.75 -16.44
N MET A 366 -30.80 -2.06 -16.54
CA MET A 366 -29.50 -2.69 -16.74
C MET A 366 -29.12 -3.58 -15.55
N GLU A 367 -29.30 -3.10 -14.32
CA GLU A 367 -29.05 -3.88 -13.10
C GLU A 367 -29.92 -5.16 -13.06
N LYS A 368 -31.20 -5.06 -13.41
CA LYS A 368 -32.11 -6.21 -13.49
C LYS A 368 -31.68 -7.21 -14.56
N SER A 369 -31.22 -6.74 -15.72
CA SER A 369 -30.75 -7.58 -16.81
C SER A 369 -29.53 -8.42 -16.38
N ILE A 370 -28.54 -7.77 -15.75
CA ILE A 370 -27.36 -8.44 -15.19
C ILE A 370 -27.75 -9.55 -14.21
N ARG A 371 -28.63 -9.24 -13.24
CA ARG A 371 -29.11 -10.22 -12.25
C ARG A 371 -29.74 -11.44 -12.92
N LYS A 372 -30.63 -11.21 -13.90
CA LYS A 372 -31.34 -12.27 -14.62
C LYS A 372 -30.38 -13.19 -15.37
N ASP A 373 -29.33 -12.66 -15.98
CA ASP A 373 -28.36 -13.47 -16.72
C ASP A 373 -27.44 -14.27 -15.79
N ILE A 374 -27.06 -13.74 -14.63
CA ILE A 374 -26.35 -14.49 -13.60
C ILE A 374 -27.19 -15.68 -13.09
N GLU A 375 -28.49 -15.47 -12.83
CA GLU A 375 -29.41 -16.53 -12.39
C GLU A 375 -29.55 -17.64 -13.43
N LYS A 376 -29.66 -17.28 -14.72
CA LYS A 376 -29.71 -18.26 -15.81
C LYS A 376 -28.43 -19.09 -15.86
N LYS A 377 -27.25 -18.47 -15.76
CA LYS A 377 -25.94 -19.17 -15.78
C LYS A 377 -25.80 -20.14 -14.60
N LYS A 378 -26.22 -19.75 -13.40
CA LYS A 378 -26.25 -20.63 -12.22
C LYS A 378 -27.19 -21.82 -12.40
N THR A 379 -28.34 -21.63 -13.03
CA THR A 379 -29.32 -22.70 -13.27
C THR A 379 -28.84 -23.67 -14.35
N ALA A 380 -28.15 -23.17 -15.38
CA ALA A 380 -27.55 -23.99 -16.43
C ALA A 380 -26.37 -24.84 -15.93
N SER A 381 -25.55 -24.30 -15.02
CA SER A 381 -24.43 -25.02 -14.40
C SER A 381 -24.85 -26.13 -13.43
N LYS A 382 -26.09 -26.11 -12.91
CA LYS A 382 -26.64 -27.17 -12.04
C LYS A 382 -27.29 -28.33 -12.80
N LYS A 383 -27.48 -28.19 -14.13
CA LYS A 383 -28.07 -29.21 -15.01
C LYS A 383 -27.01 -30.00 -15.81
N LYS A 384 -25.74 -29.64 -15.69
CA LYS A 384 -24.58 -30.42 -16.10
C LYS A 384 -23.94 -31.01 -14.85
#